data_AF-A0A8J3FSM7-F1
#
_entry.id   AF-A0A8J3FSM7-F1
#
_cell.length_a   1.000
_cell.length_b   1.000
_cell.length_c   1.000
_cell.angle_alpha   90.00
_cell.angle_beta   90.00
_cell.angle_gamma   90.00
#
_symmetry.space_group_name_H-M   'P 1'
#
loop_
_entity.id
_entity.type
_entity.pdbx_description
1 polymer ?
#
loop_
_entity_poly.entity_id
_entity_poly.type
_entity_poly.pdbx_seq_one_letter_code
_entity_poly.pdbx_strand_id
1 'polypeptide(L)'
;MTTANTAFWDDLAEDLKDPEFLRTYVVESVRIATIDATVNALDEARLAAGLSKAALARAIGANPDAIRRLFTNGSANPTLSTVAEIAAALGMRLTLEPLPPAERKQITEPLVSGEHGDTAALVTHLQTLRGSKVRPRSGAKTADAA
;
A
#
# COMPACT_ATOMS: atom_id res chain seq x y z
N MET A 1 -20.03 -11.24 -21.01
CA MET A 1 -19.97 -10.16 -20.01
C MET A 1 -19.75 -10.82 -18.67
N THR A 2 -18.62 -10.56 -18.03
CA THR A 2 -18.06 -11.39 -16.95
C THR A 2 -18.72 -11.08 -15.61
N THR A 3 -19.74 -11.84 -15.24
CA THR A 3 -20.47 -11.78 -13.95
C THR A 3 -19.64 -12.25 -12.75
N ALA A 4 -18.41 -12.73 -12.95
CA ALA A 4 -17.56 -13.25 -11.88
C ALA A 4 -17.07 -12.18 -10.89
N ASN A 5 -17.08 -10.90 -11.27
CA ASN A 5 -16.60 -9.84 -10.39
C ASN A 5 -17.64 -9.52 -9.30
N THR A 6 -18.95 -9.57 -9.58
CA THR A 6 -19.97 -9.14 -8.60
C THR A 6 -20.16 -10.16 -7.47
N ALA A 7 -20.25 -11.46 -7.78
CA ALA A 7 -20.55 -12.50 -6.79
C ALA A 7 -19.54 -12.53 -5.63
N PHE A 8 -18.24 -12.41 -5.91
CA PHE A 8 -17.22 -12.34 -4.86
C PHE A 8 -17.39 -11.13 -3.93
N TRP A 9 -17.76 -9.97 -4.49
CA TRP A 9 -17.94 -8.75 -3.71
C TRP A 9 -19.26 -8.75 -2.93
N ASP A 10 -20.28 -9.43 -3.46
CA ASP A 10 -21.54 -9.66 -2.77
C ASP A 10 -21.31 -10.59 -1.56
N ASP A 11 -20.55 -11.69 -1.75
CA ASP A 11 -20.16 -12.60 -0.66
C ASP A 11 -19.32 -11.86 0.40
N LEU A 12 -18.35 -11.04 -0.02
CA LEU A 12 -17.56 -10.24 0.91
C LEU A 12 -18.44 -9.26 1.71
N ALA A 13 -19.44 -8.64 1.08
CA ALA A 13 -20.34 -7.72 1.78
C ALA A 13 -21.19 -8.43 2.85
N GLU A 14 -21.50 -9.72 2.64
CA GLU A 14 -22.15 -10.56 3.65
C GLU A 14 -21.18 -10.91 4.78
N ASP A 15 -19.96 -11.36 4.45
CA ASP A 15 -18.93 -11.72 5.44
C ASP A 15 -18.56 -10.54 6.35
N LEU A 16 -18.55 -9.31 5.81
CA LEU A 16 -18.30 -8.09 6.57
C LEU A 16 -19.39 -7.75 7.60
N LYS A 17 -20.52 -8.48 7.64
CA LYS A 17 -21.48 -8.36 8.75
C LYS A 17 -20.97 -9.04 10.03
N ASP A 18 -20.03 -9.98 9.91
CA ASP A 18 -19.36 -10.56 11.06
C ASP A 18 -18.33 -9.56 11.64
N PRO A 19 -18.43 -9.17 12.93
CA PRO A 19 -17.55 -8.16 13.52
C PRO A 19 -16.07 -8.55 13.62
N GLU A 20 -15.73 -9.84 13.69
CA GLU A 20 -14.35 -10.31 13.75
C GLU A 20 -13.72 -10.28 12.35
N PHE A 21 -14.46 -10.79 11.37
CA PHE A 21 -14.06 -10.75 9.98
C PHE A 21 -13.92 -9.31 9.47
N LEU A 22 -14.89 -8.44 9.74
CA LEU A 22 -14.83 -7.02 9.37
C LEU A 22 -13.55 -6.37 9.88
N ARG A 23 -13.23 -6.52 11.17
CA ARG A 23 -12.05 -5.89 11.75
C ARG A 23 -10.78 -6.40 11.09
N THR A 24 -10.67 -7.70 10.93
CA THR A 24 -9.51 -8.34 10.30
C THR A 24 -9.33 -7.85 8.86
N TYR A 25 -10.41 -7.86 8.07
CA TYR A 25 -10.37 -7.49 6.67
C TYR A 25 -10.05 -6.00 6.47
N VAL A 26 -10.63 -5.12 7.27
CA VAL A 26 -10.36 -3.67 7.23
C VAL A 26 -8.91 -3.39 7.63
N VAL A 27 -8.40 -3.97 8.73
CA VAL A 27 -7.01 -3.78 9.17
C VAL A 27 -6.03 -4.22 8.08
N GLU A 28 -6.20 -5.41 7.52
CA GLU A 28 -5.29 -5.92 6.50
C GLU A 28 -5.38 -5.10 5.20
N SER A 29 -6.57 -4.65 4.81
CA SER A 29 -6.75 -3.78 3.65
C SER A 29 -6.01 -2.45 3.81
N VAL A 30 -6.14 -1.80 4.97
CA VAL A 30 -5.45 -0.54 5.28
C VAL A 30 -3.95 -0.76 5.36
N ARG A 31 -3.50 -1.84 5.99
CA ARG A 31 -2.08 -2.18 6.12
C ARG A 31 -1.42 -2.36 4.76
N ILE A 32 -2.02 -3.16 3.88
CA ILE A 32 -1.51 -3.41 2.52
C ILE A 32 -1.40 -2.09 1.75
N ALA A 33 -2.48 -1.30 1.72
CA ALA A 33 -2.52 -0.03 1.01
C ALA A 33 -1.48 0.96 1.55
N THR A 34 -1.30 1.04 2.87
CA THR A 34 -0.31 1.92 3.52
C THR A 34 1.11 1.53 3.14
N ILE A 35 1.42 0.23 3.17
CA ILE A 35 2.74 -0.28 2.80
C ILE A 35 3.05 0.02 1.34
N ASP A 36 2.11 -0.30 0.44
CA ASP A 36 2.27 -0.07 -1.00
C ASP A 36 2.47 1.42 -1.31
N ALA A 37 1.62 2.29 -0.75
CA ALA A 37 1.74 3.74 -0.92
C ALA A 37 3.09 4.27 -0.41
N THR A 38 3.52 3.80 0.76
CA THR A 38 4.81 4.21 1.37
C THR A 38 5.99 3.78 0.50
N VAL A 39 6.04 2.50 0.08
CA VAL A 39 7.15 1.98 -0.74
C VAL A 39 7.19 2.67 -2.10
N ASN A 40 6.04 2.90 -2.72
CA ASN A 40 5.95 3.62 -4.00
C ASN A 40 6.44 5.08 -3.86
N ALA A 41 6.00 5.80 -2.83
CA ALA A 41 6.45 7.17 -2.57
C ALA A 41 7.97 7.24 -2.36
N LEU A 42 8.55 6.28 -1.63
CA LEU A 42 10.01 6.20 -1.45
C LEU A 42 10.74 5.87 -2.76
N ASP A 43 10.21 5.00 -3.62
CA ASP A 43 10.83 4.69 -4.91
C ASP A 43 10.76 5.90 -5.87
N GLU A 44 9.65 6.64 -5.86
CA GLU A 44 9.49 7.88 -6.62
C GLU A 44 10.46 8.96 -6.15
N ALA A 45 10.58 9.19 -4.84
CA ALA A 45 11.55 10.12 -4.27
C ALA A 45 12.99 9.72 -4.60
N ARG A 46 13.30 8.42 -4.53
CA ARG A 46 14.61 7.88 -4.95
C ARG A 46 14.90 8.18 -6.42
N LEU A 47 13.93 7.98 -7.30
CA LEU A 47 14.05 8.28 -8.73
C LEU A 47 14.25 9.78 -8.97
N ALA A 48 13.49 10.64 -8.29
CA ALA A 48 13.63 12.09 -8.38
C ALA A 48 15.00 12.60 -7.89
N ALA A 49 15.58 11.94 -6.88
CA ALA A 49 16.93 12.21 -6.39
C ALA A 49 18.05 11.62 -7.29
N GLY A 50 17.71 10.92 -8.37
CA GLY A 50 18.70 10.28 -9.27
C GLY A 50 19.50 9.14 -8.62
N LEU A 51 19.06 8.62 -7.47
CA LEU A 51 19.78 7.59 -6.73
C LEU A 51 19.43 6.21 -7.27
N SER A 52 20.44 5.39 -7.59
CA SER A 52 20.19 3.96 -7.86
C SER A 52 19.84 3.22 -6.56
N LYS A 53 19.18 2.06 -6.67
CA LYS A 53 18.87 1.20 -5.52
C LYS A 53 20.14 0.81 -4.73
N ALA A 54 21.24 0.55 -5.43
CA ALA A 54 22.54 0.24 -4.83
C ALA A 54 23.22 1.46 -4.19
N ALA A 55 23.04 2.66 -4.76
CA ALA A 55 23.52 3.90 -4.13
C ALA A 55 22.77 4.18 -2.83
N LEU A 56 21.45 4.03 -2.83
CA LEU A 56 20.63 4.17 -1.63
C LEU A 56 21.01 3.15 -0.56
N ALA A 57 21.20 1.88 -0.93
CA ALA A 57 21.64 0.84 0.01
C ALA A 57 22.97 1.23 0.71
N ARG A 58 23.94 1.74 -0.05
CA ARG A 58 25.21 2.24 0.50
C ARG A 58 25.02 3.45 1.42
N ALA A 59 24.13 4.38 1.07
CA ALA A 59 23.89 5.58 1.86
C ALA A 59 23.34 5.27 3.27
N ILE A 60 22.53 4.22 3.40
CA ILE A 60 21.95 3.80 4.69
C ILE A 60 22.68 2.59 5.33
N GLY A 61 23.78 2.13 4.74
CA GLY A 61 24.50 0.95 5.24
C GLY A 61 23.71 -0.37 5.16
N ALA A 62 22.72 -0.47 4.27
CA ALA A 62 21.87 -1.65 4.09
C ALA A 62 22.41 -2.62 3.03
N ASN A 63 21.94 -3.87 3.10
CA ASN A 63 22.22 -4.88 2.08
C ASN A 63 21.58 -4.49 0.72
N PRO A 64 22.34 -4.37 -0.39
CA PRO A 64 21.81 -4.03 -1.71
C PRO A 64 20.68 -4.95 -2.21
N ASP A 65 20.72 -6.25 -1.91
CA ASP A 65 19.67 -7.20 -2.32
C ASP A 65 18.37 -6.96 -1.56
N ALA A 66 18.44 -6.57 -0.28
CA ALA A 66 17.27 -6.22 0.51
C ALA A 66 16.58 -4.98 -0.08
N ILE A 67 17.33 -3.94 -0.44
CA ILE A 67 16.80 -2.74 -1.09
C ILE A 67 16.27 -3.03 -2.49
N ARG A 68 16.93 -3.91 -3.25
CA ARG A 68 16.42 -4.34 -4.55
C ARG A 68 15.07 -5.06 -4.41
N ARG A 69 14.96 -5.99 -3.45
CA ARG A 69 13.71 -6.72 -3.18
C ARG A 69 12.61 -5.78 -2.72
N LEU A 70 12.90 -4.83 -1.84
CA LEU A 70 11.94 -3.83 -1.35
C LEU A 70 11.23 -3.10 -2.50
N PHE A 71 11.99 -2.60 -3.47
CA PHE A 71 11.45 -1.81 -4.59
C PHE A 71 11.10 -2.63 -5.84
N THR A 72 11.31 -3.94 -5.83
CA THR A 72 10.97 -4.81 -6.96
C THR A 72 9.79 -5.70 -6.64
N ASN A 73 9.63 -6.13 -5.38
CA ASN A 73 8.54 -7.01 -4.97
C ASN A 73 7.30 -6.18 -4.61
N GLY A 74 6.17 -6.40 -5.30
CA GLY A 74 4.89 -5.73 -5.00
C GLY A 74 4.19 -6.25 -3.75
N SER A 75 4.94 -6.88 -2.84
CA SER A 75 4.46 -7.43 -1.57
C SER A 75 5.53 -7.28 -0.47
N ALA A 76 6.42 -6.31 -0.63
CA ALA A 76 7.43 -6.04 0.39
C ALA A 76 6.76 -5.52 1.67
N ASN A 77 7.18 -6.01 2.83
CA ASN A 77 6.71 -5.55 4.14
C ASN A 77 7.92 -5.05 4.95
N PRO A 78 8.40 -3.82 4.68
CA PRO A 78 9.54 -3.26 5.40
C PRO A 78 9.18 -2.99 6.87
N THR A 79 10.20 -2.94 7.73
CA THR A 79 10.02 -2.42 9.08
C THR A 79 9.89 -0.91 9.06
N LEU A 80 9.29 -0.33 10.10
CA LEU A 80 9.25 1.12 10.28
C LEU A 80 10.66 1.74 10.32
N SER A 81 11.65 1.05 10.89
CA SER A 81 13.05 1.48 10.92
C SER A 81 13.59 1.64 9.51
N THR A 82 13.40 0.63 8.66
CA THR A 82 13.86 0.67 7.26
C THR A 82 13.19 1.81 6.47
N VAL A 83 11.89 2.04 6.67
CA VAL A 83 11.17 3.16 6.06
C VAL A 83 11.77 4.50 6.50
N ALA A 84 12.01 4.68 7.80
CA ALA A 84 12.58 5.92 8.35
C ALA A 84 14.02 6.18 7.88
N GLU A 85 14.87 5.14 7.83
CA GLU A 85 16.24 5.21 7.33
C GLU A 85 16.28 5.63 5.86
N ILE A 86 15.46 5.01 5.01
CA ILE A 86 15.35 5.36 3.59
C ILE A 86 14.82 6.79 3.44
N ALA A 87 13.77 7.15 4.16
CA ALA A 87 13.22 8.51 4.13
C ALA A 87 14.30 9.55 4.48
N ALA A 88 15.08 9.33 5.53
CA ALA A 88 16.15 10.23 5.94
C ALA A 88 17.22 10.40 4.84
N ALA A 89 17.64 9.31 4.19
CA ALA A 89 18.59 9.36 3.07
C ALA A 89 18.04 10.08 1.83
N LEU A 90 16.71 10.19 1.70
CA LEU A 90 16.02 10.90 0.64
C LEU A 90 15.60 12.33 1.03
N GLY A 91 16.01 12.81 2.23
CA GLY A 91 15.62 14.13 2.73
C GLY A 91 14.14 14.24 3.12
N MET A 92 13.51 13.12 3.42
CA MET A 92 12.11 13.00 3.83
C MET A 92 12.00 12.71 5.34
N ARG A 93 10.81 12.98 5.89
CA ARG A 93 10.44 12.58 7.25
C ARG A 93 9.13 11.80 7.22
N LEU A 94 8.98 10.85 8.14
CA LEU A 94 7.70 10.17 8.36
C LEU A 94 6.86 10.97 9.35
N THR A 95 5.59 11.18 9.03
CA THR A 95 4.62 11.90 9.88
C THR A 95 3.31 11.13 9.97
N LEU A 96 2.64 11.23 11.12
CA LEU A 96 1.26 10.78 11.27
C LEU A 96 0.33 11.97 11.09
N GLU A 97 -0.70 11.80 10.27
CA GLU A 97 -1.75 12.79 10.07
C GLU A 97 -3.13 12.19 10.38
N PRO A 98 -4.09 13.00 10.84
CA PRO A 98 -5.45 12.52 11.03
C PRO A 98 -6.08 12.09 9.70
N LEU A 99 -6.77 10.96 9.71
CA LEU A 99 -7.59 10.55 8.57
C LEU A 99 -8.70 11.58 8.30
N PRO A 100 -8.99 11.90 7.03
CA PRO A 100 -10.12 12.73 6.66
C PRO A 100 -11.43 12.20 7.27
N PRO A 101 -12.41 13.05 7.61
CA PRO A 101 -13.68 12.60 8.22
C PRO A 101 -14.39 11.50 7.43
N ALA A 102 -14.36 11.57 6.09
CA ALA A 102 -14.97 10.57 5.22
C ALA A 102 -14.30 9.18 5.34
N GLU A 103 -12.98 9.13 5.44
CA GLU A 103 -12.23 7.88 5.63
C GLU A 103 -12.39 7.33 7.04
N ARG A 104 -12.46 8.19 8.06
CA ARG A 104 -12.75 7.76 9.44
C ARG A 104 -14.07 7.01 9.54
N LYS A 105 -15.10 7.43 8.80
CA LYS A 105 -16.38 6.74 8.73
C LYS A 105 -16.29 5.33 8.12
N GLN A 106 -15.41 5.14 7.14
CA GLN A 106 -15.26 3.85 6.45
C GLN A 106 -14.28 2.92 7.17
N ILE A 107 -13.25 3.46 7.83
CA ILE A 107 -12.16 2.68 8.42
C ILE A 107 -12.25 2.69 9.94
N THR A 108 -12.18 3.86 10.55
CA THR A 108 -12.04 3.98 12.01
C THR A 108 -13.31 3.57 12.74
N GLU A 109 -14.47 4.05 12.31
CA GLU A 109 -15.75 3.72 12.96
C GLU A 109 -15.99 2.20 12.95
N PRO A 110 -15.88 1.47 11.82
CA PRO A 110 -16.11 0.03 11.80
C PRO A 110 -15.11 -0.77 12.61
N LEU A 111 -13.86 -0.32 12.67
CA LEU A 111 -12.86 -0.98 13.53
C LEU A 111 -13.22 -0.88 15.02
N VAL A 112 -13.75 0.26 15.43
CA VAL A 112 -14.12 0.52 16.83
C VAL A 112 -15.47 -0.13 17.17
N SER A 113 -16.51 0.09 16.36
CA SER A 113 -17.86 -0.43 16.60
C SER A 113 -17.97 -1.93 16.32
N GLY A 114 -17.19 -2.45 15.37
CA GLY A 114 -17.34 -3.80 14.83
C GLY A 114 -18.45 -3.94 13.79
N GLU A 115 -19.03 -2.83 13.33
CA GLU A 115 -20.14 -2.82 12.38
C GLU A 115 -20.02 -1.64 11.40
N HIS A 116 -20.55 -1.81 10.20
CA HIS A 116 -20.72 -0.72 9.25
C HIS A 116 -22.13 -0.80 8.66
N GLY A 117 -22.88 0.31 8.72
CA GLY A 117 -24.28 0.34 8.29
C GLY A 117 -24.53 0.09 6.80
N ASP A 118 -23.47 0.04 5.99
CA ASP A 118 -23.51 -0.27 4.56
C ASP A 118 -22.26 -1.06 4.15
N THR A 119 -22.28 -2.38 4.30
CA THR A 119 -21.11 -3.23 3.99
C THR A 119 -20.74 -3.17 2.50
N ALA A 120 -21.68 -2.91 1.59
CA ALA A 120 -21.39 -2.76 0.17
C ALA A 120 -20.59 -1.47 -0.14
N ALA A 121 -20.93 -0.37 0.52
CA ALA A 121 -20.13 0.86 0.45
C ALA A 121 -18.72 0.65 1.02
N LEU A 122 -18.61 -0.09 2.13
CA LEU A 122 -17.31 -0.44 2.71
C LEU A 122 -16.47 -1.28 1.74
N VAL A 123 -17.05 -2.32 1.12
CA VAL A 123 -16.38 -3.12 0.08
C VAL A 123 -15.85 -2.22 -1.04
N THR A 124 -16.67 -1.33 -1.57
CA THR A 124 -16.28 -0.40 -2.64
C THR A 124 -15.14 0.52 -2.21
N HIS A 125 -15.17 1.01 -0.97
CA HIS A 125 -14.10 1.83 -0.41
C HIS A 125 -12.79 1.04 -0.30
N LEU A 126 -12.82 -0.17 0.29
CA LEU A 126 -11.63 -1.01 0.45
C LEU A 126 -11.05 -1.49 -0.88
N GLN A 127 -11.90 -1.75 -1.88
CA GLN A 127 -11.47 -2.00 -3.25
C GLN A 127 -10.71 -0.82 -3.83
N THR A 128 -11.22 0.40 -3.66
CA THR A 128 -10.59 1.62 -4.15
C THR A 128 -9.25 1.85 -3.45
N LEU A 129 -9.22 1.65 -2.13
CA LEU A 129 -8.03 1.76 -1.30
C LEU A 129 -6.92 0.80 -1.76
N ARG A 130 -7.28 -0.46 -2.05
CA ARG A 130 -6.35 -1.48 -2.58
C ARG A 130 -6.04 -1.31 -4.08
N GLY A 131 -6.96 -0.73 -4.84
CA GLY A 131 -6.92 -0.60 -6.30
C GLY A 131 -6.24 0.69 -6.78
N SER A 132 -5.98 1.62 -5.86
CA SER A 132 -5.12 2.79 -6.05
C SER A 132 -3.72 2.34 -6.50
N LYS A 133 -3.58 2.21 -7.82
CA LYS A 133 -2.52 1.53 -8.57
C LYS A 133 -1.12 1.62 -7.97
N VAL A 134 -0.54 0.44 -7.70
CA VAL A 134 0.83 0.12 -8.11
C VAL A 134 0.90 0.31 -9.64
N ARG A 135 1.71 1.27 -10.10
CA ARG A 135 1.89 1.58 -11.53
C ARG A 135 2.34 0.30 -12.28
N PRO A 136 1.81 0.01 -13.50
CA PRO A 136 2.34 -1.09 -14.30
C PRO A 136 3.83 -0.87 -14.56
N ARG A 137 4.62 -1.92 -14.29
CA ARG A 137 6.07 -1.93 -14.44
C ARG A 137 6.45 -1.51 -15.87
N SER A 138 7.01 -0.31 -16.01
CA SER A 138 7.75 0.07 -17.22
C SER A 138 9.04 -0.76 -17.27
N GLY A 139 8.94 -1.90 -17.95
CA GLY A 139 10.04 -2.80 -18.24
C GLY A 139 9.92 -3.29 -19.68
N ALA A 140 9.84 -2.37 -20.64
CA ALA A 140 9.99 -2.66 -22.06
C ALA A 140 11.25 -1.94 -22.59
N LYS A 141 12.38 -2.61 -22.36
CA LYS A 141 13.54 -2.74 -23.25
C LYS A 141 13.66 -1.69 -24.37
N THR A 142 14.47 -0.65 -24.16
CA THR A 142 15.25 -0.05 -25.25
C THR A 142 16.65 -0.65 -25.17
N ALA A 143 16.84 -1.74 -25.92
CA ALA A 143 18.17 -2.19 -26.27
C ALA A 143 18.73 -1.16 -27.26
N ASP A 144 19.82 -0.55 -26.83
CA ASP A 144 20.76 0.21 -27.63
C ASP A 144 21.36 -0.73 -28.68
N ALA A 145 21.22 -0.36 -29.96
CA ALA A 145 21.92 -0.95 -31.10
C ALA A 145 21.82 0.00 -32.30
N ALA A 146 22.67 1.03 -32.30
CA ALA A 146 23.38 1.56 -33.46
C ALA A 146 24.49 2.50 -33.00
#